data_AF-H1DGD8-F1
#
_entry.id   AF-H1DGD8-F1
#
_cell.length_a   1.000
_cell.length_b   1.000
_cell.length_c   1.000
_cell.angle_alpha   90.00
_cell.angle_beta   90.00
_cell.angle_gamma   90.00
#
_symmetry.space_group_name_H-M   'P 1'
#
loop_
_entity.id
_entity.type
_entity.pdbx_description
1 polymer ?
#
loop_
_entity_poly.entity_id
_entity_poly.type
_entity_poly.pdbx_seq_one_letter_code
_entity_poly.pdbx_strand_id
1 'polypeptide(L)'
;MPITDFLPQYRELNTIFTNAVNNGTVSYAEQCLITEFWNKYHDVKVFEKMVLDLVLKKDKATYILLLENIESEVKDNIRQYESAKESLDGINVMDVCLEAVREYDSPIKCQSEVVQKYWRELCSIEGGLDSIGFREHTQQEEERLWKQREEVKISHDEEQKKLVALYEKQEKFRRKSSKYIINLFGSLYNLSLVFNKIVNNYLAKGTRSDEKKQKVMKDGEEETKNLPQVSLTIEPNMIFRTKMYEKFLLLESKLVDNKYLDAELHWKSVHGNGKPDIKN
;
A
#
# COMPACT_ATOMS: atom_id res chain seq x y z
N MET A 1 -8.23 -13.53 14.21
CA MET A 1 -8.52 -14.00 12.85
C MET A 1 -8.18 -15.48 12.79
N PRO A 2 -9.06 -16.34 12.27
CA PRO A 2 -8.79 -17.77 12.19
C PRO A 2 -7.87 -18.08 11.00
N ILE A 3 -7.09 -19.14 11.14
CA ILE A 3 -6.17 -19.63 10.09
C ILE A 3 -6.90 -20.09 8.82
N THR A 4 -8.19 -20.40 8.94
CA THR A 4 -9.10 -20.72 7.82
C THR A 4 -9.27 -19.57 6.85
N ASP A 5 -9.09 -18.32 7.30
CA ASP A 5 -9.18 -17.14 6.45
C ASP A 5 -7.83 -16.82 5.79
N PHE A 6 -6.72 -17.30 6.37
CA PHE A 6 -5.37 -17.04 5.88
C PHE A 6 -5.07 -17.88 4.62
N LEU A 7 -5.33 -19.20 4.68
CA LEU A 7 -4.93 -20.12 3.62
C LEU A 7 -5.54 -19.78 2.24
N PRO A 8 -6.85 -19.45 2.10
CA PRO A 8 -7.42 -19.05 0.82
C PRO A 8 -6.79 -17.77 0.26
N GLN A 9 -6.54 -16.77 1.12
CA GLN A 9 -5.89 -15.51 0.71
C GLN A 9 -4.45 -15.74 0.26
N TYR A 10 -3.74 -16.67 0.90
CA TYR A 10 -2.37 -17.02 0.51
C TYR A 10 -2.33 -17.76 -0.83
N ARG A 11 -3.31 -18.62 -1.12
CA ARG A 11 -3.46 -19.27 -2.45
C ARG A 11 -3.77 -18.26 -3.55
N GLU A 12 -4.65 -17.32 -3.26
CA GLU A 12 -4.92 -16.20 -4.16
C GLU A 12 -3.64 -15.40 -4.41
N LEU A 13 -2.83 -15.15 -3.38
CA LEU A 13 -1.51 -14.52 -3.54
C LEU A 13 -0.58 -15.33 -4.46
N ASN A 14 -0.49 -16.65 -4.30
CA ASN A 14 0.30 -17.51 -5.19
C ASN A 14 -0.21 -17.49 -6.65
N THR A 15 -1.53 -17.39 -6.84
CA THR A 15 -2.13 -17.25 -8.17
C THR A 15 -1.72 -15.93 -8.80
N ILE A 16 -1.72 -14.84 -8.03
CA ILE A 16 -1.26 -13.53 -8.49
C ILE A 16 0.21 -13.55 -8.87
N PHE A 17 1.08 -14.20 -8.08
CA PHE A 17 2.50 -14.35 -8.44
C PHE A 17 2.66 -15.07 -9.78
N THR A 18 1.93 -16.17 -9.99
CA THR A 18 1.94 -16.92 -11.25
C THR A 18 1.47 -16.05 -12.42
N ASN A 19 0.35 -15.33 -12.26
CA ASN A 19 -0.18 -14.43 -13.28
C ASN A 19 0.82 -13.30 -13.60
N ALA A 20 1.43 -12.72 -12.58
CA ALA A 20 2.39 -11.64 -12.72
C ALA A 20 3.62 -12.07 -13.53
N VAL A 21 4.13 -13.28 -13.28
CA VAL A 21 5.24 -13.85 -14.06
C VAL A 21 4.82 -14.10 -15.51
N ASN A 22 3.63 -14.67 -15.74
CA ASN A 22 3.17 -14.99 -17.09
C ASN A 22 2.86 -13.75 -17.94
N ASN A 23 2.28 -12.71 -17.32
CA ASN A 23 1.83 -11.51 -18.00
C ASN A 23 2.90 -10.40 -18.04
N GLY A 24 3.94 -10.50 -17.21
CA GLY A 24 4.95 -9.45 -17.03
C GLY A 24 4.43 -8.19 -16.31
N THR A 25 3.20 -8.23 -15.78
CA THR A 25 2.55 -7.13 -15.06
C THR A 25 1.43 -7.66 -14.18
N VAL A 26 0.86 -6.81 -13.33
CA VAL A 26 -0.33 -7.08 -12.52
C VAL A 26 -1.46 -6.13 -12.89
N SER A 27 -2.71 -6.56 -12.69
CA SER A 27 -3.85 -5.65 -12.73
C SER A 27 -3.93 -4.78 -11.47
N TYR A 28 -4.68 -3.66 -11.55
CA TYR A 28 -4.91 -2.80 -10.39
C TYR A 28 -5.61 -3.55 -9.24
N ALA A 29 -6.53 -4.46 -9.56
CA ALA A 29 -7.22 -5.28 -8.57
C ALA A 29 -6.26 -6.25 -7.85
N GLU A 30 -5.40 -6.94 -8.60
CA GLU A 30 -4.37 -7.81 -8.03
C GLU A 30 -3.39 -7.03 -7.15
N GLN A 31 -2.98 -5.83 -7.57
CA GLN A 31 -2.13 -4.96 -6.76
C GLN A 31 -2.80 -4.52 -5.44
N CYS A 32 -4.10 -4.24 -5.47
CA CYS A 32 -4.87 -3.95 -4.26
C CYS A 32 -4.84 -5.14 -3.31
N LEU A 33 -5.09 -6.36 -3.81
CA LEU A 33 -5.07 -7.60 -3.02
C LEU A 33 -3.69 -7.86 -2.39
N ILE A 34 -2.60 -7.68 -3.14
CA ILE A 34 -1.22 -7.77 -2.65
C ILE A 34 -1.01 -6.83 -1.46
N THR A 35 -1.39 -5.57 -1.62
CA THR A 35 -1.19 -4.53 -0.60
C THR A 35 -2.07 -4.75 0.63
N GLU A 36 -3.31 -5.20 0.43
CA GLU A 36 -4.24 -5.54 1.51
C GLU A 36 -3.73 -6.75 2.32
N PHE A 37 -3.23 -7.78 1.62
CA PHE A 37 -2.58 -8.92 2.26
C PHE A 37 -1.38 -8.48 3.11
N TRP A 38 -0.50 -7.65 2.54
CA TRP A 38 0.65 -7.11 3.26
C TRP A 38 0.22 -6.35 4.52
N ASN A 39 -0.70 -5.39 4.40
CA ASN A 39 -1.16 -4.60 5.54
C ASN A 39 -1.77 -5.48 6.65
N LYS A 40 -2.37 -6.61 6.28
CA LYS A 40 -3.01 -7.55 7.19
C LYS A 40 -2.03 -8.47 7.92
N TYR A 41 -0.94 -8.89 7.27
CA TYR A 41 -0.07 -9.95 7.79
C TYR A 41 1.42 -9.57 7.92
N HIS A 42 1.83 -8.34 7.57
CA HIS A 42 3.23 -7.90 7.73
C HIS A 42 3.71 -7.92 9.18
N ASP A 43 2.81 -7.71 10.16
CA ASP A 43 3.12 -7.99 11.56
C ASP A 43 3.10 -9.50 11.79
N VAL A 44 4.30 -10.08 11.80
CA VAL A 44 4.56 -11.51 11.98
C VAL A 44 3.87 -12.08 13.23
N LYS A 45 3.68 -11.27 14.28
CA LYS A 45 3.00 -11.71 15.51
C LYS A 45 1.55 -12.11 15.25
N VAL A 46 0.90 -11.50 14.25
CA VAL A 46 -0.46 -11.85 13.85
C VAL A 46 -0.49 -13.29 13.32
N PHE A 47 0.44 -13.64 12.44
CA PHE A 47 0.58 -14.99 11.90
C PHE A 47 0.98 -16.01 12.98
N GLU A 48 1.97 -15.69 13.80
CA GLU A 48 2.40 -16.57 14.89
C GLU A 48 1.26 -16.87 15.88
N LYS A 49 0.47 -15.85 16.24
CA LYS A 49 -0.73 -16.03 17.07
C LYS A 49 -1.75 -16.93 16.41
N MET A 50 -1.96 -16.83 15.09
CA MET A 50 -2.86 -17.72 14.35
C MET A 50 -2.40 -19.18 14.39
N VAL A 51 -1.09 -19.41 14.22
CA VAL A 51 -0.49 -20.75 14.33
C VAL A 51 -0.63 -21.30 15.75
N LEU A 52 -0.36 -20.49 16.78
CA LEU A 52 -0.54 -20.87 18.18
C LEU A 52 -2.00 -21.23 18.50
N ASP A 53 -2.95 -20.39 18.08
CA ASP A 53 -4.38 -20.65 18.27
C ASP A 53 -4.80 -21.94 17.58
N LEU A 54 -4.29 -22.23 16.38
CA LEU A 54 -4.55 -23.48 15.68
C LEU A 54 -4.06 -24.69 16.49
N VAL A 55 -2.81 -24.65 16.97
CA VAL A 55 -2.19 -25.74 17.75
C VAL A 55 -2.92 -25.95 19.09
N LEU A 56 -3.40 -24.89 19.73
CA LEU A 56 -4.07 -24.97 21.04
C LEU A 56 -5.54 -25.41 20.94
N LYS A 57 -6.24 -25.09 19.85
CA LYS A 57 -7.70 -25.29 19.74
C LYS A 57 -8.10 -26.51 18.92
N LYS A 58 -7.21 -27.08 18.11
CA LYS A 58 -7.50 -28.24 17.24
C LYS A 58 -6.75 -29.48 17.70
N ASP A 59 -7.28 -30.64 17.35
CA ASP A 59 -6.59 -31.90 17.58
C ASP A 59 -5.31 -32.00 16.72
N LYS A 60 -4.45 -32.94 17.11
CA LYS A 60 -3.13 -33.09 16.51
C LYS A 60 -3.13 -33.39 15.02
N ALA A 61 -3.99 -34.30 14.58
CA ALA A 61 -4.06 -34.67 13.18
C ALA A 61 -4.52 -33.46 12.34
N THR A 62 -5.53 -32.74 12.82
CA THR A 62 -6.07 -31.57 12.14
C THR A 62 -5.06 -30.41 12.06
N TYR A 63 -4.38 -30.06 13.16
CA TYR A 63 -3.43 -28.94 13.10
C TYR A 63 -2.19 -29.27 12.26
N ILE A 64 -1.69 -30.51 12.29
CA ILE A 64 -0.53 -30.92 11.47
C ILE A 64 -0.88 -30.80 9.99
N LEU A 65 -2.02 -31.36 9.57
CA LEU A 65 -2.48 -31.27 8.19
C LEU A 65 -2.60 -29.81 7.70
N LEU A 66 -3.15 -28.92 8.53
CA LEU A 66 -3.29 -27.51 8.18
C LEU A 66 -1.92 -26.81 8.10
N LEU A 67 -0.99 -27.12 9.01
CA LEU A 67 0.37 -26.57 8.97
C LEU A 67 1.16 -27.07 7.76
N GLU A 68 1.06 -28.34 7.38
CA GLU A 68 1.69 -28.89 6.17
C GLU A 68 1.14 -28.24 4.90
N ASN A 69 -0.18 -27.98 4.84
CA ASN A 69 -0.77 -27.22 3.74
C ASN A 69 -0.20 -25.80 3.67
N ILE A 70 -0.11 -25.09 4.80
CA ILE A 70 0.48 -23.74 4.84
C ILE A 70 1.95 -23.79 4.43
N GLU A 71 2.71 -24.76 4.94
CA GLU A 71 4.11 -24.95 4.59
C GLU A 71 4.29 -25.13 3.08
N SER A 72 3.45 -25.97 2.46
CA SER A 72 3.46 -26.22 1.03
C SER A 72 3.20 -24.94 0.23
N GLU A 73 2.14 -24.20 0.57
CA GLU A 73 1.80 -22.94 -0.12
C GLU A 73 2.89 -21.87 0.06
N VAL A 74 3.48 -21.77 1.25
CA VAL A 74 4.55 -20.81 1.55
C VAL A 74 5.83 -21.16 0.79
N LYS A 75 6.19 -22.45 0.72
CA LYS A 75 7.33 -22.92 -0.08
C LYS A 75 7.11 -22.70 -1.56
N ASP A 76 5.90 -22.89 -2.06
CA ASP A 76 5.56 -22.59 -3.45
C ASP A 76 5.75 -21.10 -3.75
N ASN A 77 5.26 -20.21 -2.88
CA ASN A 77 5.50 -18.77 -3.02
C ASN A 77 6.99 -18.40 -3.11
N ILE A 78 7.79 -18.96 -2.18
CA ILE A 78 9.25 -18.77 -2.13
C ILE A 78 9.87 -19.21 -3.45
N ARG A 79 9.52 -20.40 -3.94
CA ARG A 79 10.02 -20.95 -5.20
C ARG A 79 9.63 -20.08 -6.40
N GLN A 80 8.37 -19.66 -6.47
CA GLN A 80 7.88 -18.80 -7.56
C GLN A 80 8.69 -17.50 -7.61
N TYR A 81 8.88 -16.83 -6.47
CA TYR A 81 9.66 -15.62 -6.40
C TYR A 81 11.13 -15.84 -6.78
N GLU A 82 11.78 -16.88 -6.24
CA GLU A 82 13.18 -17.18 -6.54
C GLU A 82 13.40 -17.49 -8.03
N SER A 83 12.44 -18.14 -8.68
CA SER A 83 12.50 -18.48 -10.11
C SER A 83 12.32 -17.28 -11.05
N ALA A 84 11.67 -16.21 -10.58
CA ALA A 84 11.25 -15.09 -11.42
C ALA A 84 11.52 -13.71 -10.77
N LYS A 85 12.55 -13.64 -9.92
CA LYS A 85 12.84 -12.47 -9.09
C LYS A 85 12.96 -11.18 -9.90
N GLU A 86 13.78 -11.19 -10.95
CA GLU A 86 14.04 -10.00 -11.77
C GLU A 86 12.75 -9.50 -12.44
N SER A 87 11.91 -10.41 -12.93
CA SER A 87 10.61 -10.08 -13.52
C SER A 87 9.67 -9.45 -12.50
N LEU A 88 9.52 -10.06 -11.32
CA LEU A 88 8.59 -9.61 -10.28
C LEU A 88 9.02 -8.29 -9.63
N ASP A 89 10.32 -8.14 -9.34
CA ASP A 89 10.88 -6.89 -8.79
C ASP A 89 10.83 -5.76 -9.84
N GLY A 90 10.88 -6.10 -11.13
CA GLY A 90 10.80 -5.17 -12.25
C GLY A 90 9.39 -4.67 -12.60
N ILE A 91 8.33 -5.25 -12.02
CA ILE A 91 6.95 -4.82 -12.31
C ILE A 91 6.74 -3.36 -11.89
N ASN A 92 6.39 -2.51 -12.86
CA ASN A 92 6.08 -1.11 -12.61
C ASN A 92 4.65 -0.94 -12.10
N VAL A 93 4.49 -1.18 -10.80
CA VAL A 93 3.21 -1.03 -10.09
C VAL A 93 2.69 0.41 -10.10
N MET A 94 3.59 1.41 -10.16
CA MET A 94 3.19 2.82 -10.25
C MET A 94 2.43 3.06 -11.56
N ASP A 95 2.93 2.53 -12.68
CA ASP A 95 2.27 2.65 -13.98
C ASP A 95 0.91 1.96 -13.98
N VAL A 96 0.79 0.78 -13.35
CA VAL A 96 -0.51 0.08 -13.17
C VAL A 96 -1.51 0.98 -12.43
N CYS A 97 -1.08 1.63 -11.35
CA CYS A 97 -1.94 2.54 -10.59
C CYS A 97 -2.29 3.81 -11.37
N LEU A 98 -1.36 4.35 -12.16
CA LEU A 98 -1.59 5.52 -13.01
C LEU A 98 -2.54 5.21 -14.15
N GLU A 99 -2.41 4.06 -14.80
CA GLU A 99 -3.28 3.66 -15.90
C GLU A 99 -4.73 3.51 -15.43
N ALA A 100 -4.96 2.97 -14.23
CA ALA A 100 -6.28 2.94 -13.62
C ALA A 100 -6.88 4.36 -13.38
N VAL A 101 -6.04 5.37 -13.14
CA VAL A 101 -6.49 6.77 -13.01
C VAL A 101 -6.83 7.39 -14.38
N ARG A 102 -6.14 6.95 -15.45
CA ARG A 102 -6.36 7.43 -16.82
C ARG A 102 -7.70 7.00 -17.41
N GLU A 103 -8.37 6.01 -16.82
CA GLU A 103 -9.76 5.67 -17.17
C GLU A 103 -10.72 6.88 -17.08
N TYR A 104 -10.39 7.88 -16.25
CA TYR A 104 -11.16 9.13 -16.12
C TYR A 104 -10.87 10.17 -17.21
N ASP A 105 -9.76 10.04 -17.95
CA ASP A 105 -9.31 11.07 -18.89
C ASP A 105 -10.29 11.22 -20.07
N SER A 106 -10.80 10.09 -20.59
CA SER A 106 -11.78 10.11 -21.70
C SER A 106 -13.12 10.75 -21.29
N PRO A 107 -13.77 10.34 -20.19
CA PRO A 107 -14.97 11.02 -19.69
C PRO A 107 -14.76 12.53 -19.42
N ILE A 108 -13.64 12.91 -18.80
CA ILE A 108 -13.31 14.31 -18.53
C ILE A 108 -13.16 15.09 -19.83
N LYS A 109 -12.47 14.54 -20.82
CA LYS A 109 -12.29 15.17 -22.13
C LYS A 109 -13.63 15.39 -22.81
N CYS A 110 -14.48 14.36 -22.90
CA CYS A 110 -15.80 14.46 -23.50
C CYS A 110 -16.67 15.52 -22.80
N GLN A 111 -16.68 15.52 -21.46
CA GLN A 111 -17.46 16.50 -20.70
C GLN A 111 -16.89 17.93 -20.87
N SER A 112 -15.57 18.08 -20.97
CA SER A 112 -14.93 19.37 -21.23
C SER A 112 -15.32 19.93 -22.61
N GLU A 113 -15.46 19.09 -23.63
CA GLU A 113 -15.91 19.52 -24.96
C GLU A 113 -17.36 20.04 -24.94
N VAL A 114 -18.23 19.41 -24.14
CA VAL A 114 -19.61 19.86 -23.91
C VAL A 114 -19.64 21.23 -23.23
N VAL A 115 -18.89 21.41 -22.15
CA VAL A 115 -18.76 22.71 -21.46
C VAL A 115 -18.26 23.79 -22.42
N GLN A 116 -17.20 23.49 -23.20
CA GLN A 116 -16.64 24.43 -24.17
C GLN A 116 -17.61 24.80 -25.30
N LYS A 117 -18.55 23.92 -25.65
CA LYS A 117 -19.60 24.24 -26.62
C LYS A 117 -20.54 25.32 -26.06
N TYR A 118 -21.05 25.12 -24.85
CA TYR A 118 -21.92 26.12 -24.20
C TYR A 118 -21.19 27.42 -23.90
N TRP A 119 -19.91 27.35 -23.52
CA TRP A 119 -19.08 28.55 -23.32
C TRP A 119 -18.95 29.38 -24.60
N ARG A 120 -18.68 28.74 -25.74
CA ARG A 120 -18.61 29.45 -27.03
C ARG A 120 -19.94 30.07 -27.43
N GLU A 121 -21.04 29.38 -27.17
CA GLU A 121 -22.38 29.91 -27.40
C GLU A 121 -22.67 31.13 -26.51
N LEU A 122 -22.30 31.05 -25.23
CA LEU A 122 -22.43 32.17 -24.29
C LEU A 122 -21.61 33.38 -24.74
N CYS A 123 -20.33 33.20 -25.09
CA CYS A 123 -19.48 34.28 -25.61
C CYS A 123 -20.06 34.91 -26.89
N SER A 124 -20.69 34.10 -27.76
CA SER A 124 -21.33 34.61 -28.98
C SER A 124 -22.54 35.49 -28.64
N ILE A 125 -23.36 35.11 -27.67
CA ILE A 125 -24.53 35.89 -27.24
C ILE A 125 -24.07 37.17 -26.54
N GLU A 126 -23.05 37.07 -25.68
CA GLU A 126 -22.47 38.21 -24.97
C GLU A 126 -21.86 39.22 -25.94
N GLY A 127 -21.12 38.78 -26.97
CA GLY A 127 -20.65 39.68 -28.02
C GLY A 127 -21.80 40.35 -28.80
N GLY A 128 -22.92 39.66 -28.97
CA GLY A 128 -24.16 40.23 -29.52
C GLY A 128 -24.72 41.34 -28.63
N LEU A 129 -24.83 41.10 -27.32
CA LEU A 129 -25.28 42.08 -26.32
C LEU A 129 -24.32 43.28 -26.24
N ASP A 130 -23.01 43.06 -26.27
CA ASP A 130 -22.01 44.14 -26.27
C ASP A 130 -22.15 45.04 -27.51
N SER A 131 -22.52 44.46 -28.66
CA SER A 131 -22.71 45.22 -29.90
C SER A 131 -24.00 46.03 -29.97
N ILE A 132 -25.02 45.71 -29.15
CA ILE A 132 -26.34 46.34 -29.19
C ILE A 132 -26.26 47.85 -28.96
N GLY A 133 -25.42 48.31 -28.03
CA GLY A 133 -25.24 49.72 -27.71
C GLY A 133 -24.61 50.56 -28.84
N PHE A 134 -24.12 49.93 -29.91
CA PHE A 134 -23.40 50.58 -31.01
C PHE A 134 -24.17 50.58 -32.34
N ARG A 135 -25.42 50.08 -32.37
CA ARG A 135 -26.26 50.04 -33.58
C ARG A 135 -27.73 50.29 -33.26
N GLU A 136 -28.50 50.64 -34.30
CA GLU A 136 -29.96 50.60 -34.22
C GLU A 136 -30.42 49.15 -33.94
N HIS A 137 -31.28 49.01 -32.94
CA HIS A 137 -31.85 47.74 -32.50
C HIS A 137 -33.26 47.97 -31.94
N THR A 138 -34.01 46.89 -31.79
CA THR A 138 -35.33 46.94 -31.14
C THR A 138 -35.23 46.40 -29.71
N GLN A 139 -36.08 46.91 -28.81
CA GLN A 139 -36.16 46.38 -27.44
C GLN A 139 -36.44 44.87 -27.41
N GLN A 140 -37.26 44.38 -28.34
CA GLN A 140 -37.57 42.95 -28.47
C GLN A 140 -36.34 42.10 -28.83
N GLU A 141 -35.40 42.65 -29.60
CA GLU A 141 -34.14 41.98 -29.96
C GLU A 141 -33.23 41.84 -28.73
N GLU A 142 -33.09 42.91 -27.94
CA GLU A 142 -32.30 42.91 -26.71
C GLU A 142 -32.88 41.93 -25.67
N GLU A 143 -34.20 41.97 -25.43
CA GLU A 143 -34.88 41.04 -24.51
C GLU A 143 -34.69 39.58 -24.92
N ARG A 144 -34.71 39.29 -26.22
CA ARG A 144 -34.45 37.94 -26.75
C ARG A 144 -33.02 37.48 -26.45
N LEU A 145 -32.01 38.32 -26.67
CA LEU A 145 -30.62 37.96 -26.39
C LEU A 145 -30.37 37.73 -24.89
N TRP A 146 -30.94 38.58 -24.02
CA TRP A 146 -30.84 38.37 -22.57
C TRP A 146 -31.47 37.06 -22.12
N LYS A 147 -32.65 36.73 -22.66
CA LYS A 147 -33.31 35.45 -22.37
C LYS A 147 -32.46 34.26 -22.83
N GLN A 148 -31.94 34.30 -24.05
CA GLN A 148 -31.05 33.26 -24.57
C GLN A 148 -29.77 33.12 -23.74
N ARG A 149 -29.17 34.25 -23.33
CA ARG A 149 -28.00 34.26 -22.46
C ARG A 149 -28.26 33.50 -21.16
N GLU A 150 -29.39 33.76 -20.50
CA GLU A 150 -29.72 33.12 -19.23
C GLU A 150 -29.96 31.61 -19.40
N GLU A 151 -30.69 31.21 -20.45
CA GLU A 151 -30.93 29.79 -20.76
C GLU A 151 -29.63 29.02 -21.04
N VAL A 152 -28.73 29.59 -21.85
CA VAL A 152 -27.42 29.00 -22.19
C VAL A 152 -26.50 28.97 -20.96
N LYS A 153 -26.54 30.03 -20.13
CA LYS A 153 -25.77 30.09 -18.88
C LYS A 153 -26.19 29.00 -17.90
N ILE A 154 -27.50 28.76 -17.72
CA ILE A 154 -28.00 27.67 -16.87
C ILE A 154 -27.45 26.33 -17.37
N SER A 155 -27.54 26.06 -18.67
CA SER A 155 -27.03 24.83 -19.29
C SER A 155 -25.51 24.70 -19.10
N HIS A 156 -24.74 25.77 -19.32
CA HIS A 156 -23.30 25.82 -19.09
C HIS A 156 -22.95 25.46 -17.64
N ASP A 157 -23.63 26.09 -16.67
CA ASP A 157 -23.35 25.89 -15.25
C ASP A 157 -23.68 24.47 -14.78
N GLU A 158 -24.73 23.85 -15.34
CA GLU A 158 -25.05 22.43 -15.11
C GLU A 158 -23.97 21.49 -15.65
N GLU A 159 -23.52 21.70 -16.89
CA GLU A 159 -22.46 20.89 -17.49
C GLU A 159 -21.10 21.10 -16.81
N GLN A 160 -20.83 22.32 -16.33
CA GLN A 160 -19.64 22.64 -15.55
C GLN A 160 -19.63 21.89 -14.21
N LYS A 161 -20.78 21.79 -13.53
CA LYS A 161 -20.90 20.97 -12.30
C LYS A 161 -20.59 19.50 -12.56
N LYS A 162 -21.04 18.95 -13.68
CA LYS A 162 -20.73 17.56 -14.07
C LYS A 162 -19.23 17.38 -14.31
N LEU A 163 -18.58 18.33 -14.98
CA LEU A 163 -17.13 18.32 -15.20
C LEU A 163 -16.34 18.35 -13.88
N VAL A 164 -16.71 19.26 -12.96
CA VAL A 164 -16.10 19.33 -11.63
C VAL A 164 -16.26 18.01 -10.87
N ALA A 165 -17.45 17.42 -10.90
CA ALA A 165 -17.70 16.13 -10.25
C ALA A 165 -16.84 14.99 -10.83
N LEU A 166 -16.52 15.01 -12.13
CA LEU A 166 -15.60 14.03 -12.73
C LEU A 166 -14.16 14.22 -12.22
N TYR A 167 -13.66 15.45 -12.18
CA TYR A 167 -12.33 15.74 -11.61
C TYR A 167 -12.24 15.36 -10.13
N GLU A 168 -13.28 15.62 -9.34
CA GLU A 168 -13.32 15.19 -7.94
C GLU A 168 -13.29 13.67 -7.79
N LYS A 169 -14.00 12.93 -8.65
CA LYS A 169 -13.96 11.46 -8.66
C LYS A 169 -12.56 10.96 -9.01
N GLN A 170 -11.93 11.52 -10.05
CA GLN A 170 -10.57 11.18 -10.44
C GLN A 170 -9.57 11.45 -9.31
N GLU A 171 -9.65 12.61 -8.66
CA GLU A 171 -8.75 12.97 -7.56
C GLU A 171 -8.95 12.06 -6.34
N LYS A 172 -10.21 11.74 -5.98
CA LYS A 172 -10.51 10.76 -4.92
C LYS A 172 -9.93 9.39 -5.25
N PHE A 173 -10.08 8.94 -6.50
CA PHE A 173 -9.52 7.68 -6.95
C PHE A 173 -7.99 7.71 -6.89
N ARG A 174 -7.33 8.75 -7.42
CA ARG A 174 -5.87 8.94 -7.37
C ARG A 174 -5.32 8.89 -5.94
N ARG A 175 -5.97 9.55 -4.98
CA ARG A 175 -5.60 9.50 -3.56
C ARG A 175 -5.78 8.11 -2.94
N LYS A 176 -6.77 7.34 -3.38
CA LYS A 176 -6.95 5.95 -2.96
C LYS A 176 -5.84 5.08 -3.56
N SER A 177 -5.60 5.23 -4.85
CA SER A 177 -4.62 4.45 -5.62
C SER A 177 -3.18 4.69 -5.17
N SER A 178 -2.87 5.88 -4.65
CA SER A 178 -1.52 6.20 -4.15
C SER A 178 -1.04 5.29 -3.03
N LYS A 179 -1.94 4.59 -2.34
CA LYS A 179 -1.60 3.60 -1.29
C LYS A 179 -1.04 2.30 -1.85
N TYR A 180 -1.25 2.05 -3.13
CA TYR A 180 -0.95 0.78 -3.81
C TYR A 180 0.27 0.87 -4.73
N ILE A 181 1.02 1.99 -4.72
CA ILE A 181 2.11 2.26 -5.67
C ILE A 181 3.42 1.51 -5.38
N ILE A 182 3.49 0.84 -4.23
CA ILE A 182 4.69 0.13 -3.79
C ILE A 182 4.64 -1.29 -4.31
N ASN A 183 5.69 -1.70 -5.04
CA ASN A 183 5.91 -3.11 -5.36
C ASN A 183 6.28 -3.89 -4.09
N LEU A 184 5.47 -4.88 -3.74
CA LEU A 184 5.58 -5.64 -2.51
C LEU A 184 6.07 -7.08 -2.73
N PHE A 185 6.34 -7.53 -3.96
CA PHE A 185 6.74 -8.93 -4.23
C PHE A 185 7.96 -9.36 -3.40
N GLY A 186 9.03 -8.56 -3.40
CA GLY A 186 10.21 -8.85 -2.57
C GLY A 186 9.95 -8.74 -1.06
N SER A 187 9.05 -7.86 -0.63
CA SER A 187 8.67 -7.76 0.79
C SER A 187 7.89 -9.00 1.23
N LEU A 188 6.97 -9.47 0.39
CA LEU A 188 6.21 -10.69 0.60
C LEU A 188 7.09 -11.93 0.59
N TYR A 189 8.06 -12.04 -0.32
CA TYR A 189 9.05 -13.12 -0.27
C TYR A 189 9.75 -13.21 1.10
N ASN A 190 10.22 -12.07 1.63
CA ASN A 190 10.84 -12.03 2.95
C ASN A 190 9.87 -12.46 4.05
N LEU A 191 8.61 -12.06 3.95
CA LEU A 191 7.55 -12.47 4.87
C LEU A 191 7.29 -13.99 4.80
N SER A 192 7.24 -14.55 3.59
CA SER A 192 7.10 -15.98 3.32
C SER A 192 8.24 -16.79 3.95
N LEU A 193 9.49 -16.31 3.88
CA LEU A 193 10.61 -16.95 4.57
C LEU A 193 10.42 -16.99 6.09
N VAL A 194 9.86 -15.93 6.69
CA VAL A 194 9.57 -15.89 8.13
C VAL A 194 8.41 -16.83 8.48
N PHE A 195 7.34 -16.83 7.69
CA PHE A 195 6.21 -17.75 7.87
C PHE A 195 6.66 -19.21 7.81
N ASN A 196 7.51 -19.56 6.84
CA ASN A 196 8.07 -20.90 6.72
C ASN A 196 8.83 -21.31 7.99
N LYS A 197 9.69 -20.42 8.54
CA LYS A 197 10.40 -20.68 9.80
C LYS A 197 9.45 -20.93 10.97
N ILE A 198 8.40 -20.13 11.08
CA ILE A 198 7.39 -20.30 12.14
C ILE A 198 6.70 -21.65 12.00
N VAL A 199 6.16 -21.96 10.83
CA VAL A 199 5.44 -23.22 10.57
C VAL A 199 6.33 -24.43 10.89
N ASN A 200 7.58 -24.43 10.41
CA ASN A 200 8.54 -25.51 10.65
C ASN A 200 8.86 -25.70 12.14
N ASN A 201 8.93 -24.61 12.92
CA ASN A 201 9.14 -24.70 14.37
C ASN A 201 7.99 -25.42 15.08
N TYR A 202 6.74 -25.23 14.63
CA TYR A 202 5.57 -25.90 15.23
C TYR A 202 5.40 -27.34 14.73
N LEU A 203 5.71 -27.62 13.46
CA LEU A 203 5.77 -28.99 12.94
C LEU A 203 6.82 -29.83 13.67
N ALA A 204 8.03 -29.30 13.88
CA ALA A 204 9.10 -29.98 14.61
C ALA A 204 8.76 -30.25 16.10
N LYS A 205 7.95 -29.39 16.72
CA LYS A 205 7.44 -29.63 18.09
C LYS A 205 6.35 -30.72 18.09
N GLY A 206 5.52 -30.77 17.04
CA GLY A 206 4.51 -31.81 16.84
C GLY A 206 5.13 -33.21 16.77
N THR A 207 6.21 -33.37 16.00
CA THR A 207 6.92 -34.65 15.81
C THR A 207 7.68 -35.09 17.07
N ARG A 208 8.34 -34.17 17.79
CA ARG A 208 9.01 -34.48 19.08
C ARG A 208 8.04 -35.00 20.16
N SER A 209 6.75 -34.66 20.09
CA SER A 209 5.76 -35.21 21.00
C SER A 209 5.40 -36.68 20.70
N ASP A 210 5.55 -37.14 19.46
CA ASP A 210 5.40 -38.55 19.09
C ASP A 210 6.62 -39.38 19.50
N GLU A 211 7.82 -38.83 19.33
CA GLU A 211 9.05 -39.48 19.79
C GLU A 211 9.05 -39.66 21.31
N LYS A 212 8.53 -38.70 22.08
CA LYS A 212 8.36 -38.86 23.52
C LYS A 212 7.26 -39.86 23.89
N LYS A 213 6.16 -39.96 23.15
CA LYS A 213 5.11 -40.96 23.41
C LYS A 213 5.54 -42.38 23.02
N GLN A 214 6.33 -42.54 21.95
CA GLN A 214 6.90 -43.83 21.56
C GLN A 214 8.10 -44.25 22.43
N LYS A 215 8.88 -43.30 22.98
CA LYS A 215 9.92 -43.59 23.98
C LYS A 215 9.37 -43.84 25.39
N VAL A 216 8.20 -43.34 25.78
CA VAL A 216 7.65 -43.64 27.12
C VAL A 216 7.18 -45.10 27.27
N MET A 217 7.09 -45.89 26.19
CA MET A 217 6.88 -47.35 26.26
C MET A 217 8.19 -48.17 26.23
N LYS A 218 9.35 -47.53 26.05
CA LYS A 218 10.67 -48.18 26.06
C LYS A 218 11.68 -47.24 26.71
N ASP A 219 12.09 -47.63 27.90
CA ASP A 219 13.17 -47.06 28.69
C ASP A 219 12.67 -46.17 29.83
N GLY A 220 12.47 -46.84 30.97
CA GLY A 220 12.67 -46.22 32.27
C GLY A 220 14.15 -45.96 32.53
N GLU A 221 14.38 -45.10 33.51
CA GLU A 221 15.64 -44.73 34.16
C GLU A 221 16.54 -43.69 33.47
N GLU A 222 16.56 -42.52 34.13
CA GLU A 222 17.71 -41.64 34.42
C GLU A 222 18.48 -41.00 33.22
N GLU A 223 18.98 -39.78 33.24
CA GLU A 223 19.27 -38.82 34.30
C GLU A 223 19.46 -37.42 33.67
N THR A 224 19.50 -36.43 34.55
CA THR A 224 19.71 -34.97 34.39
C THR A 224 20.74 -34.47 33.34
N LYS A 225 20.52 -33.24 32.81
CA LYS A 225 21.43 -32.06 32.95
C LYS A 225 21.02 -30.83 32.12
N ASN A 226 20.89 -29.70 32.84
CA ASN A 226 21.16 -28.29 32.52
C ASN A 226 20.85 -27.71 31.12
N LEU A 227 19.87 -26.80 31.08
CA LEU A 227 19.69 -25.80 30.02
C LEU A 227 20.46 -24.51 30.41
N PRO A 228 21.34 -23.94 29.55
CA PRO A 228 21.86 -22.61 29.80
C PRO A 228 20.76 -21.56 29.55
N GLN A 229 20.51 -20.70 30.53
CA GLN A 229 19.79 -19.44 30.35
C GLN A 229 20.66 -18.52 29.50
N VAL A 230 20.24 -18.23 28.27
CA VAL A 230 20.80 -17.14 27.48
C VAL A 230 19.97 -15.89 27.77
N SER A 231 20.51 -15.00 28.60
CA SER A 231 20.03 -13.63 28.72
C SER A 231 20.29 -12.90 27.40
N LEU A 232 19.23 -12.53 26.68
CA LEU A 232 19.33 -11.59 25.58
C LEU A 232 19.44 -10.19 26.17
N THR A 233 20.67 -9.75 26.43
CA THR A 233 20.97 -8.34 26.63
C THR A 233 20.85 -7.66 25.27
N ILE A 234 19.79 -6.89 25.06
CA ILE A 234 19.62 -6.07 23.87
C ILE A 234 20.59 -4.89 24.02
N GLU A 235 21.66 -4.88 23.22
CA GLU A 235 22.49 -3.68 23.13
C GLU A 235 21.73 -2.59 22.31
N PRO A 236 21.77 -1.31 22.73
CA PRO A 236 20.96 -0.20 22.17
C PRO A 236 21.08 0.05 20.66
N ASN A 237 22.04 -0.58 19.99
CA ASN A 237 22.57 -0.25 18.66
C ASN A 237 22.00 -1.13 17.53
N MET A 238 20.97 -1.94 17.77
CA MET A 238 20.41 -2.87 16.77
C MET A 238 19.13 -2.38 16.04
N ILE A 239 18.62 -1.16 16.33
CA ILE A 239 17.35 -0.67 15.74
C ILE A 239 17.48 -0.22 14.28
N PHE A 240 18.68 0.15 13.82
CA PHE A 240 18.91 0.62 12.45
C PHE A 240 19.86 -0.32 11.72
N ARG A 241 19.43 -0.90 10.59
CA ARG A 241 20.31 -1.64 9.67
C ARG A 241 21.53 -0.76 9.38
N THR A 242 22.74 -1.28 9.60
CA THR A 242 24.04 -0.54 9.66
C THR A 242 24.20 0.58 8.62
N LYS A 243 23.75 0.38 7.37
CA LYS A 243 23.83 1.39 6.31
C LYS A 243 22.94 2.63 6.53
N MET A 244 21.81 2.52 7.23
CA MET A 244 21.00 3.68 7.61
C MET A 244 21.60 4.41 8.81
N TYR A 245 22.21 3.68 9.74
CA TYR A 245 22.86 4.27 10.91
C TYR A 245 24.05 5.15 10.50
N GLU A 246 24.89 4.69 9.56
CA GLU A 246 25.98 5.49 9.00
C GLU A 246 25.48 6.78 8.31
N LYS A 247 24.34 6.71 7.61
CA LYS A 247 23.71 7.89 7.00
C LYS A 247 23.16 8.86 8.05
N PHE A 248 22.64 8.35 9.16
CA PHE A 248 22.16 9.16 10.27
C PHE A 248 23.30 9.88 10.98
N LEU A 249 24.41 9.19 11.27
CA LEU A 249 25.61 9.80 11.83
C LEU A 249 26.20 10.88 10.91
N LEU A 250 26.18 10.66 9.60
CA LEU A 250 26.62 11.66 8.62
C LEU A 250 25.70 12.89 8.61
N LEU A 251 24.39 12.70 8.76
CA LEU A 251 23.42 13.79 8.85
C LEU A 251 23.60 14.57 10.16
N GLU A 252 23.81 13.88 11.28
CA GLU A 252 24.06 14.47 12.59
C GLU A 252 25.31 15.35 12.57
N SER A 253 26.43 14.83 12.06
CA SER A 253 27.67 15.61 11.88
C SER A 253 27.43 16.86 11.03
N LYS A 254 26.68 16.74 9.92
CA LYS A 254 26.34 17.89 9.08
C LYS A 254 25.45 18.92 9.76
N LEU A 255 24.53 18.49 10.63
CA LEU A 255 23.64 19.39 11.35
C LEU A 255 24.38 20.15 12.47
N VAL A 256 25.36 19.50 13.11
CA VAL A 256 26.27 20.15 14.06
C VAL A 256 27.19 21.14 13.35
N ASP A 257 27.80 20.76 12.22
CA ASP A 257 28.67 21.64 11.42
C ASP A 257 27.93 22.89 10.93
N ASN A 258 26.67 22.71 10.51
CA ASN A 258 25.80 23.79 10.06
C ASN A 258 25.13 24.56 11.22
N LYS A 259 25.51 24.29 12.48
CA LYS A 259 25.03 24.95 13.71
C LYS A 259 23.52 24.83 13.98
N TYR A 260 22.86 23.85 13.38
CA TYR A 260 21.46 23.52 13.69
C TYR A 260 21.33 22.65 14.95
N LEU A 261 22.40 21.93 15.32
CA LEU A 261 22.50 21.16 16.56
C LEU A 261 23.72 21.63 17.36
N ASP A 262 23.66 21.50 18.68
CA ASP A 262 24.84 21.66 19.53
C ASP A 262 25.56 20.33 19.83
N ALA A 263 26.66 20.41 20.59
CA ALA A 263 27.48 19.26 20.95
C ALA A 263 26.74 18.21 21.80
N GLU A 264 25.58 18.56 22.34
CA GLU A 264 24.68 17.67 23.09
C GLU A 264 23.47 17.25 22.26
N LEU A 265 23.47 17.56 20.95
CA LEU A 265 22.42 17.24 19.97
C LEU A 265 21.07 17.93 20.23
N HIS A 266 21.07 19.09 20.88
CA HIS A 266 19.89 19.92 21.00
C HIS A 266 19.73 20.85 19.80
N TRP A 267 18.48 20.97 19.31
CA TRP A 267 18.14 21.87 18.21
C TRP A 267 18.39 23.33 18.58
N LYS A 268 19.18 24.00 17.75
CA LYS A 268 19.42 25.45 17.76
C LYS A 268 18.87 26.04 16.47
N SER A 269 17.58 26.34 16.46
CA SER A 269 17.00 27.18 15.41
C SER A 269 17.40 28.62 15.69
N VAL A 270 18.35 29.19 14.93
CA VAL A 270 18.74 30.60 15.06
C VAL A 270 18.79 31.23 13.66
N HIS A 271 17.87 32.15 13.38
CA HIS A 271 17.98 33.01 12.19
C HIS A 271 19.17 33.97 12.33
N GLY A 272 19.65 34.56 11.22
CA GLY A 272 20.77 35.53 11.17
C GLY A 272 20.62 36.78 12.05
N ASN A 273 19.54 36.88 12.82
CA ASN A 273 19.19 37.96 13.73
C ASN A 273 19.31 37.55 15.21
N GLY A 274 19.78 36.33 15.51
CA GLY A 274 20.10 35.86 16.86
C GLY A 274 18.93 35.50 17.77
N LYS A 275 17.71 35.33 17.24
CA LYS A 275 16.52 34.93 18.03
C LYS A 275 16.10 33.48 17.73
N PRO A 276 15.76 32.68 18.75
CA PRO A 276 15.29 31.31 18.56
C PRO A 276 13.82 31.22 18.12
N ASP A 277 13.51 30.25 17.24
CA ASP A 277 12.17 30.06 16.65
C ASP A 277 11.13 29.44 17.59
N ILE A 278 11.57 28.79 18.67
CA ILE A 278 10.68 28.12 19.61
C ILE A 278 10.89 28.77 20.97
N LYS A 279 9.85 29.44 21.49
CA LYS A 279 9.83 29.80 22.90
C LYS A 279 9.68 28.49 23.69
N ASN A 280 10.63 28.21 24.58
CA ASN A 280 10.42 27.26 25.67
C ASN A 280 9.21 27.69 26.51
#